data_AF-A0A7C2R1Z0-F1
#
_entry.id   AF-A0A7C2R1Z0-F1
#
_cell.length_a   1.000
_cell.length_b   1.000
_cell.length_c   1.000
_cell.angle_alpha   90.00
_cell.angle_beta   90.00
_cell.angle_gamma   90.00
#
_symmetry.space_group_name_H-M   'P 1'
#
loop_
_entity.id
_entity.type
_entity.pdbx_description
1 polymer ?
#
loop_
_entity_poly.entity_id
_entity_poly.type
_entity_poly.pdbx_seq_one_letter_code
_entity_poly.pdbx_strand_id
1 'polypeptide(L)' 'MLAKKQLTKTIALEKYGIKDAQVNYQLSPEELHKITIEKGQGVEAASGALAVNTGEFTGRSPKDRFI' A
#
# COMPACT_ATOMS: atom_id res chain seq x y z
N MET A 1 21.55 -16.75 -1.69
CA MET A 1 21.34 -16.07 -0.38
C MET A 1 19.94 -16.43 0.10
N LEU A 2 19.83 -17.00 1.30
CA LEU A 2 18.56 -17.55 1.82
C LEU A 2 17.52 -16.44 2.01
N ALA A 3 16.40 -16.54 1.31
CA ALA A 3 15.21 -15.77 1.63
C ALA A 3 14.65 -16.25 2.98
N LYS A 4 14.77 -15.41 4.02
CA LYS A 4 14.07 -15.61 5.29
C LYS A 4 12.57 -15.47 5.04
N LYS A 5 11.89 -16.57 4.69
CA LYS A 5 10.43 -16.64 4.69
C LYS A 5 9.97 -16.72 6.15
N GLN A 6 9.77 -15.55 6.76
CA GLN A 6 9.17 -15.43 8.10
C GLN A 6 7.81 -16.14 8.05
N LEU A 7 7.65 -17.23 8.81
CA LEU A 7 6.37 -17.90 9.03
C LEU A 7 5.51 -17.00 9.93
N THR A 8 4.83 -16.02 9.35
CA THR A 8 3.79 -15.27 10.03
C THR A 8 2.54 -16.14 10.15
N LYS A 9 1.87 -16.11 11.31
CA LYS A 9 0.45 -16.54 11.44
C LYS A 9 -0.28 -16.11 10.18
N THR A 10 -0.87 -17.06 9.45
CA THR A 10 -1.55 -16.80 8.17
C THR A 10 -2.47 -15.61 8.36
N ILE A 11 -2.16 -14.48 7.72
CA ILE A 11 -3.02 -13.31 7.71
C ILE A 11 -4.20 -13.70 6.82
N ALA A 12 -5.17 -14.35 7.44
CA ALA A 12 -6.38 -14.84 6.82
C ALA A 12 -7.35 -13.67 6.65
N LEU A 13 -7.68 -13.36 5.39
CA LEU A 13 -8.61 -12.28 5.02
C LEU A 13 -9.99 -12.82 4.62
N GLU A 14 -10.17 -14.15 4.65
CA GLU A 14 -11.39 -14.83 4.22
C GLU A 14 -12.61 -14.40 5.03
N LYS A 15 -12.42 -14.14 6.34
CA LYS A 15 -13.47 -13.60 7.23
C LYS A 15 -13.96 -12.20 6.80
N TYR A 16 -13.17 -11.47 6.02
CA TYR A 16 -13.53 -10.17 5.46
C TYR A 16 -13.99 -10.28 3.99
N GLY A 17 -14.15 -11.51 3.48
CA GLY A 17 -14.62 -11.77 2.12
C GLY A 17 -13.53 -11.73 1.03
N ILE A 18 -12.26 -11.55 1.40
CA ILE A 18 -11.14 -11.51 0.43
C ILE A 18 -10.55 -12.92 0.33
N LYS A 19 -10.59 -13.48 -0.87
CA LYS A 19 -10.06 -14.82 -1.20
C LYS A 19 -8.81 -14.68 -2.07
N ASP A 20 -7.93 -15.69 -2.02
CA ASP A 20 -6.73 -15.80 -2.87
C ASP A 20 -5.81 -14.56 -2.84
N ALA A 21 -5.75 -13.89 -1.68
CA ALA A 21 -5.02 -12.64 -1.53
C ALA A 21 -3.50 -12.84 -1.56
N GLN A 22 -2.82 -12.04 -2.37
CA GLN A 22 -1.38 -11.83 -2.20
C GLN A 22 -1.16 -10.80 -1.08
N VAL A 23 -0.66 -11.24 0.06
CA VAL A 23 -0.46 -10.39 1.24
C VAL A 23 0.99 -9.95 1.35
N ASN A 24 1.23 -8.64 1.25
CA ASN A 24 2.51 -8.02 1.61
C ASN A 24 2.34 -7.34 2.97
N TYR A 25 2.86 -7.94 4.03
CA TYR A 25 2.63 -7.48 5.41
C TYR A 25 3.86 -6.79 5.99
N GLN A 26 3.67 -5.59 6.53
CA GLN A 26 4.73 -4.77 7.15
C GLN A 26 5.99 -4.63 6.29
N LEU A 27 5.79 -4.28 5.02
CA LEU A 27 6.88 -3.84 4.16
C LEU A 27 7.55 -2.59 4.76
N SER A 28 8.85 -2.46 4.51
CA SER A 28 9.58 -1.28 4.93
C SER A 28 9.17 -0.05 4.11
N PRO A 29 9.42 1.18 4.60
CA PRO A 29 9.19 2.40 3.83
C PRO A 29 9.89 2.39 2.46
N GLU A 30 11.08 1.83 2.36
CA GLU A 30 11.85 1.74 1.12
C GLU A 30 11.20 0.79 0.11
N GLU A 31 10.71 -0.37 0.58
CA GLU A 31 9.96 -1.32 -0.26
C GLU A 31 8.65 -0.69 -0.77
N LEU A 32 7.92 0.00 0.11
CA LEU A 32 6.69 0.72 -0.25
C LEU A 32 6.95 1.83 -1.27
N HIS A 33 8.01 2.62 -1.07
CA HIS A 33 8.40 3.68 -2.00
C HIS A 33 8.69 3.08 -3.38
N LYS A 34 9.55 2.06 -3.45
CA LYS A 34 9.91 1.38 -4.69
C LYS A 34 8.70 0.83 -5.43
N ILE A 35 7.82 0.08 -4.74
CA ILE A 35 6.60 -0.48 -5.33
C ILE A 35 5.70 0.61 -5.91
N THR A 36 5.59 1.75 -5.23
CA THR A 36 4.75 2.87 -5.70
C THR A 36 5.26 3.44 -7.02
N ILE A 37 6.58 3.63 -7.15
CA ILE A 37 7.22 4.10 -8.38
C ILE A 37 7.09 3.05 -9.50
N GLU A 38 7.38 1.78 -9.21
CA GLU A 38 7.29 0.67 -10.19
C GLU A 38 5.88 0.51 -10.76
N LYS A 39 4.84 0.81 -9.97
CA LYS A 39 3.44 0.78 -10.40
C LYS A 39 2.98 2.08 -11.09
N GLY A 40 3.82 3.10 -11.18
CA GLY A 40 3.45 4.41 -11.71
C GLY A 40 2.41 5.14 -10.87
N GLN A 41 2.30 4.81 -9.58
CA GLN A 41 1.31 5.38 -8.66
C GLN A 41 1.82 6.64 -7.93
N GLY A 42 3.07 7.00 -8.17
CA GLY A 42 3.71 8.19 -7.65
C GLY A 42 5.01 8.47 -8.40
N VAL A 43 5.61 9.61 -8.11
CA VAL A 43 6.91 10.01 -8.66
C VAL A 43 7.83 10.42 -7.54
N GLU A 44 9.13 10.23 -7.72
CA GLU A 44 10.13 10.72 -6.79
C GLU A 44 10.38 12.21 -7.07
N ALA A 45 10.19 13.05 -6.06
CA ALA A 45 10.50 14.47 -6.15
C ALA A 45 12.01 14.70 -6.09
N ALA A 46 12.47 15.90 -6.48
CA ALA A 46 13.89 16.25 -6.42
C ALA A 46 14.50 16.15 -4.99
N SER A 47 13.66 16.17 -3.95
CA SER A 47 14.06 15.97 -2.56
C SER A 47 14.23 14.49 -2.16
N GLY A 48 13.91 13.54 -3.03
CA GLY A 48 13.81 12.12 -2.72
C GLY A 48 12.49 11.72 -2.02
N ALA A 49 11.57 12.67 -1.82
CA ALA A 49 10.26 12.38 -1.27
C ALA A 49 9.32 11.78 -2.33
N LEU A 50 8.50 10.81 -1.93
CA LEU A 50 7.44 10.27 -2.78
C LEU A 50 6.30 11.29 -2.91
N ALA A 51 6.02 11.73 -4.14
CA ALA A 51 4.90 12.60 -4.47
C ALA A 51 3.80 11.80 -5.17
N VAL A 52 2.54 12.02 -4.75
CA VAL A 52 1.34 11.36 -5.31
C VAL A 52 0.29 12.39 -5.67
N ASN A 53 -0.53 12.09 -6.67
CA ASN A 53 -1.67 12.92 -7.08
C ASN A 53 -2.97 12.17 -6.78
N THR A 54 -3.83 12.73 -5.93
CA THR A 54 -5.11 12.12 -5.53
C THR A 54 -6.27 12.42 -6.49
N GLY A 55 -5.99 13.07 -7.63
CA GLY A 55 -6.97 13.39 -8.65
C GLY A 55 -8.00 14.41 -8.15
N GLU A 56 -9.28 14.09 -8.33
CA GLU A 56 -10.40 14.96 -7.95
C GLU A 56 -10.51 15.13 -6.42
N PHE A 57 -10.16 14.09 -5.65
CA PHE A 57 -10.33 14.06 -4.20
C PHE A 57 -9.10 14.63 -3.47
N THR A 58 -8.97 15.95 -3.52
CA THR A 58 -7.86 16.69 -2.88
C THR A 58 -8.13 17.06 -1.42
N GLY A 59 -9.31 16.72 -0.89
CA GLY A 59 -9.74 17.05 0.46
C GLY A 59 -10.81 16.09 0.99
N ARG A 60 -11.40 16.43 2.15
CA ARG A 60 -12.46 15.63 2.76
C ARG A 60 -13.77 15.78 1.98
N SER A 61 -14.59 14.72 1.96
CA SER A 61 -15.99 14.78 1.52
C SER A 61 -16.95 14.52 2.70
N PRO A 62 -17.33 15.56 3.47
CA PRO A 62 -18.14 15.36 4.68
C PRO A 62 -19.53 14.78 4.42
N LYS A 63 -20.07 14.96 3.21
CA LYS A 63 -21.41 14.49 2.83
C LYS A 63 -21.48 12.99 2.56
N ASP A 64 -20.33 12.34 2.29
CA ASP A 64 -20.25 10.90 2.03
C ASP A 64 -19.98 10.07 3.30
N ARG A 65 -20.09 10.69 4.48
CA ARG A 65 -19.85 10.03 5.77
C ARG A 65 -21.17 9.59 6.41
N PHE A 66 -21.33 8.29 6.59
CA PHE A 66 -22.47 7.64 7.28
C PHE A 66 -22.00 6.95 8.57
N ILE A 67 -22.93 6.76 9.53
CA ILE A 67 -22.69 6.09 10.83
C ILE A 67 -23.74 4.98 11.00
#